data_AF-A0AAC9IXN1-F1
#
_entry.id   AF-A0AAC9IXN1-F1
#
_cell.length_a   1.000
_cell.length_b   1.000
_cell.length_c   1.000
_cell.angle_alpha   90.00
_cell.angle_beta   90.00
_cell.angle_gamma   90.00
#
_symmetry.space_group_name_H-M   'P 1'
#
loop_
_entity.id
_entity.type
_entity.pdbx_description
1 polymer ?
#
loop_
_entity_poly.entity_id
_entity_poly.type
_entity_poly.pdbx_seq_one_letter_code
_entity_poly.pdbx_strand_id
1 'polypeptide(L)'
;MKITLYSLLLSVGLLLMACSTPQSQFGVYQQSDGTIGVHAPKDAKEEEAQAMALAECKKLGKRTVTILDSRKTVNDRFPMTYIYLCR
;
A
#
# COMPACT_ATOMS: atom_id res chain seq x y z
N MET A 1 -25.41 -24.88 -25.29
CA MET A 1 -25.87 -23.54 -24.86
C MET A 1 -25.90 -23.34 -23.35
N LYS A 2 -26.39 -24.29 -22.53
CA LYS A 2 -26.42 -24.13 -21.06
C LYS A 2 -25.03 -24.04 -20.43
N ILE A 3 -24.09 -24.89 -20.86
CA ILE A 3 -22.71 -24.93 -20.33
C ILE A 3 -21.98 -23.61 -20.62
N THR A 4 -22.12 -23.06 -21.83
CA THR A 4 -21.53 -21.77 -22.22
C THR A 4 -22.06 -20.59 -21.42
N LEU A 5 -23.35 -20.61 -21.06
CA LEU A 5 -23.96 -19.58 -20.21
C LEU A 5 -23.43 -19.65 -18.76
N TYR A 6 -23.28 -20.85 -18.20
CA TYR A 6 -22.69 -21.03 -16.86
C TYR A 6 -21.22 -20.60 -16.82
N SER A 7 -20.44 -20.88 -17.87
CA SER A 7 -19.06 -20.40 -17.98
C SER A 7 -18.97 -18.87 -18.00
N LEU A 8 -19.89 -18.20 -18.70
CA LEU A 8 -19.95 -16.73 -18.77
C LEU A 8 -20.35 -16.10 -17.43
N LEU A 9 -21.31 -16.69 -16.72
CA LEU A 9 -21.73 -16.21 -15.40
C LEU A 9 -20.61 -16.36 -14.35
N LEU A 10 -19.85 -17.47 -14.44
CA LEU A 10 -18.71 -17.71 -13.55
C LEU A 10 -17.58 -16.69 -13.78
N SER A 11 -17.26 -16.37 -15.03
CA SER A 11 -16.21 -15.41 -15.36
C SER A 11 -16.58 -13.98 -14.94
N VAL A 12 -17.84 -13.58 -15.10
CA VAL A 12 -18.33 -12.28 -14.60
C VAL A 12 -18.27 -12.21 -13.08
N GLY A 13 -18.62 -13.30 -12.37
CA GLY A 13 -18.51 -13.36 -10.91
C GLY A 13 -17.08 -13.21 -10.38
N LEU A 14 -16.10 -13.82 -11.06
CA LEU A 14 -14.67 -13.71 -10.71
C LEU A 14 -14.13 -12.29 -10.92
N LEU A 15 -14.57 -11.58 -11.96
CA LEU A 15 -14.15 -10.21 -12.23
C LEU A 15 -14.65 -9.21 -11.17
N LEU A 16 -15.86 -9.41 -10.64
CA LEU A 16 -16.43 -8.55 -9.60
C LEU A 16 -15.71 -8.68 -8.25
N MET A 17 -15.12 -9.84 -7.95
CA MET A 17 -14.33 -10.07 -6.73
C MET A 17 -12.96 -9.39 -6.73
N ALA A 18 -12.42 -9.00 -7.89
CA ALA A 18 -11.15 -8.29 -7.95
C ALA A 18 -11.24 -6.85 -7.41
N CYS A 19 -12.44 -6.26 -7.40
CA CYS A 19 -12.69 -4.88 -6.99
C CYS A 19 -12.92 -4.72 -5.47
N SER A 20 -13.01 -5.83 -4.72
CA SER A 20 -13.22 -5.80 -3.27
C SER A 20 -11.91 -5.76 -2.47
N THR A 21 -10.77 -5.53 -3.12
CA THR A 21 -9.50 -5.32 -2.42
C THR A 21 -9.64 -4.09 -1.52
N PRO A 22 -9.54 -4.25 -0.19
CA PRO A 22 -9.70 -3.13 0.72
C PRO A 22 -8.62 -2.10 0.39
N GLN A 23 -9.04 -0.85 0.23
CA GLN A 23 -8.09 0.24 0.03
C GLN A 23 -7.12 0.26 1.22
N SER A 24 -5.82 0.28 0.90
CA SER A 24 -4.76 0.49 1.89
C SER A 24 -5.15 1.69 2.76
N GLN A 25 -5.23 1.48 4.08
CA GLN A 25 -5.41 2.59 5.01
C GLN A 25 -4.16 3.45 5.14
N PHE A 26 -3.06 3.08 4.48
CA PHE A 26 -1.83 3.85 4.43
C PHE A 26 -1.81 4.76 3.20
N GLY A 27 -1.41 6.01 3.39
CA GLY A 27 -1.09 6.92 2.28
C GLY A 27 0.40 6.80 1.96
N VAL A 28 0.75 6.36 0.76
CA VAL A 28 2.16 6.20 0.36
C VAL A 28 2.50 7.16 -0.76
N TYR A 29 3.66 7.81 -0.68
CA TYR A 29 4.14 8.74 -1.70
C TYR A 29 5.66 8.64 -1.88
N GLN A 30 6.14 8.94 -3.08
CA GLN A 30 7.56 9.04 -3.39
C GLN A 30 7.98 10.52 -3.38
N GLN A 31 9.07 10.81 -2.69
CA GLN A 31 9.67 12.13 -2.64
C GLN A 31 10.74 12.28 -3.74
N SER A 32 11.05 13.52 -4.14
CA SER A 32 11.98 13.82 -5.23
C SER A 32 13.42 13.36 -4.98
N ASP A 33 13.79 13.17 -3.72
CA ASP A 33 15.08 12.61 -3.28
C ASP A 33 15.14 11.08 -3.36
N GLY A 34 14.05 10.42 -3.77
CA GLY A 34 13.96 8.97 -3.88
C GLY A 34 13.56 8.26 -2.59
N THR A 35 13.23 9.00 -1.52
CA THR A 35 12.65 8.42 -0.30
C THR A 35 11.16 8.14 -0.45
N ILE A 36 10.64 7.22 0.37
CA ILE A 36 9.23 6.84 0.39
C ILE A 36 8.61 7.30 1.71
N GLY A 37 7.60 8.15 1.61
CA GLY A 37 6.80 8.57 2.75
C GLY A 37 5.58 7.68 2.91
N VAL A 38 5.32 7.25 4.15
CA VAL A 38 4.16 6.44 4.51
C VAL A 38 3.40 7.12 5.64
N HIS A 39 2.21 7.62 5.32
CA HIS A 39 1.19 8.07 6.27
C HIS A 39 0.52 6.85 6.90
N ALA A 40 0.68 6.71 8.22
CA ALA A 40 0.14 5.60 8.99
C ALA A 40 -1.11 6.03 9.76
N PRO A 41 -2.19 5.22 9.73
CA PRO A 41 -3.36 5.45 10.57
C PRO A 41 -3.03 5.21 12.05
N LYS A 42 -3.89 5.67 12.95
CA LYS A 42 -3.65 5.69 14.40
C LYS A 42 -3.32 4.32 14.99
N ASP A 43 -3.93 3.28 14.46
CA ASP A 43 -3.83 1.91 14.99
C ASP A 43 -2.74 1.08 14.28
N ALA A 44 -2.04 1.66 13.30
CA ALA A 44 -1.02 0.95 12.54
C ALA A 44 0.31 0.84 13.30
N LYS A 45 0.93 -0.32 13.17
CA LYS A 45 2.31 -0.55 13.63
C LYS A 45 3.31 -0.02 12.60
N GLU A 46 4.49 0.36 13.09
CA GLU A 46 5.59 0.78 12.21
C GLU A 46 5.97 -0.32 11.21
N GLU A 47 5.93 -1.59 11.62
CA GLU A 47 6.20 -2.76 10.76
C GLU A 47 5.27 -2.82 9.53
N GLU A 48 4.00 -2.42 9.68
CA GLU A 48 3.03 -2.37 8.58
C GLU A 48 3.36 -1.22 7.63
N ALA A 49 3.72 -0.06 8.18
CA ALA A 49 4.19 1.08 7.38
C ALA A 49 5.48 0.73 6.61
N GLN A 50 6.40 -0.03 7.23
CA GLN A 50 7.62 -0.51 6.59
C GLN A 50 7.31 -1.50 5.46
N ALA A 51 6.33 -2.39 5.64
CA ALA A 51 5.89 -3.31 4.59
C ALA A 51 5.34 -2.57 3.36
N MET A 52 4.59 -1.49 3.58
CA MET A 52 4.10 -0.62 2.50
C MET A 52 5.26 0.08 1.77
N ALA A 53 6.23 0.61 2.51
CA ALA A 53 7.43 1.19 1.92
C ALA A 53 8.25 0.16 1.13
N LEU A 54 8.38 -1.07 1.64
CA LEU A 54 9.07 -2.17 0.95
C LEU A 54 8.40 -2.53 -0.38
N ALA A 55 7.08 -2.51 -0.43
CA ALA A 55 6.33 -2.75 -1.67
C ALA A 55 6.64 -1.68 -2.73
N GLU A 56 6.70 -0.40 -2.34
CA GLU A 56 7.07 0.68 -3.27
C GLU A 56 8.55 0.64 -3.66
N CYS A 57 9.46 0.42 -2.73
CA CYS A 57 10.89 0.30 -3.03
C CYS A 57 11.17 -0.86 -4.00
N LYS A 58 10.43 -1.98 -3.90
CA LYS A 58 10.52 -3.08 -4.86
C LYS A 58 10.12 -2.68 -6.28
N LYS A 59 9.12 -1.80 -6.45
CA LYS A 59 8.75 -1.26 -7.77
C LYS A 59 9.88 -0.42 -8.37
N LEU A 60 10.71 0.20 -7.52
CA LEU A 60 11.92 0.93 -7.92
C LEU A 60 13.15 0.02 -8.12
N GLY A 61 13.01 -1.30 -7.97
CA GLY A 61 14.11 -2.27 -8.08
C GLY A 61 15.02 -2.34 -6.84
N LYS A 62 14.63 -1.72 -5.73
CA LYS A 62 15.37 -1.72 -4.46
C LYS A 62 14.84 -2.81 -3.52
N ARG A 63 15.71 -3.40 -2.70
CA ARG A 63 15.35 -4.56 -1.86
C ARG A 63 15.35 -4.23 -0.37
N THR A 64 16.04 -3.18 0.01
CA THR A 64 16.21 -2.80 1.41
C THR A 64 15.45 -1.52 1.70
N VAL A 65 14.81 -1.47 2.87
CA VAL A 65 14.13 -0.30 3.40
C VAL A 65 14.67 -0.01 4.79
N THR A 66 15.04 1.23 5.04
CA THR A 66 15.50 1.70 6.34
C THR A 66 14.70 2.94 6.72
N ILE A 67 14.22 3.00 7.96
CA ILE A 67 13.57 4.20 8.47
C ILE A 67 14.60 5.32 8.58
N LEU A 68 14.28 6.45 7.96
CA LEU A 68 15.08 7.68 8.03
C LEU A 68 14.51 8.63 9.07
N ASP A 69 13.18 8.75 9.12
CA ASP A 69 12.50 9.70 9.97
C ASP A 69 11.09 9.25 10.34
N SER A 70 10.61 9.71 11.50
CA SER A 70 9.22 9.54 11.95
C SER A 70 8.70 10.87 12.48
N ARG A 71 7.60 11.35 11.90
CA ARG A 71 7.02 12.65 12.24
C ARG A 71 5.55 12.52 12.56
N LYS A 72 5.12 13.24 13.61
CA LYS A 72 3.70 13.42 13.90
C LYS A 72 3.11 14.39 12.88
N THR A 73 1.92 14.11 12.40
CA THR A 73 1.16 15.04 11.56
C THR A 73 0.03 15.69 12.36
N VAL A 74 -0.52 16.77 11.83
CA VAL A 74 -1.71 17.45 12.36
C VAL A 74 -3.00 16.77 11.88
N ASN A 75 -2.92 15.74 11.05
CA ASN A 75 -4.08 15.06 10.48
C ASN A 75 -4.51 13.89 11.36
N ASP A 76 -5.73 13.95 11.89
CA ASP A 76 -6.29 12.91 12.76
C ASP A 76 -6.38 11.54 12.09
N ARG A 77 -6.56 11.50 10.76
CA ARG A 77 -6.61 10.25 9.99
C ARG A 77 -5.23 9.59 9.90
N PHE A 78 -4.15 10.36 9.85
CA PHE A 78 -2.77 9.87 9.69
C PHE A 78 -1.86 10.53 10.72
N PRO A 79 -1.96 10.18 12.00
CA PRO A 79 -1.23 10.88 13.06
C PRO A 79 0.29 10.75 12.93
N MET A 80 0.78 9.74 12.20
CA MET A 80 2.20 9.49 11.99
C MET A 80 2.53 9.42 10.49
N THR A 81 3.69 9.97 10.13
CA THR A 81 4.33 9.77 8.83
C THR A 81 5.72 9.23 9.04
N TYR A 82 6.04 8.16 8.34
CA TYR A 82 7.35 7.54 8.33
C TYR A 82 8.02 7.80 6.99
N ILE A 83 9.27 8.24 7.01
CA ILE A 83 10.08 8.43 5.81
C ILE A 83 11.10 7.29 5.76
N TYR A 84 11.10 6.58 4.65
CA TYR A 84 11.93 5.43 4.41
C TYR A 84 12.91 5.67 3.27
N LEU A 85 14.14 5.23 3.45
CA LEU A 85 15.15 5.20 2.41
C LEU A 85 15.15 3.82 1.75
N CYS A 86 14.96 3.78 0.43
CA CYS A 86 15.15 2.58 -0.38
C CYS A 86 16.63 2.38 -0.71
N ARG A 87 17.16 1.17 -0.53
CA ARG A 87 18.52 0.77 -0.95
C ARG A 87 18.54 -0.45 -1.85
#